data_AF-A0A661ZFF3-F1
#
_entry.id   AF-A0A661ZFF3-F1
#
_cell.length_a   1.000
_cell.length_b   1.000
_cell.length_c   1.000
_cell.angle_alpha   90.00
_cell.angle_beta   90.00
_cell.angle_gamma   90.00
#
_symmetry.space_group_name_H-M   'P 1'
#
loop_
_entity.id
_entity.type
_entity.pdbx_description
1 polymer ?
#
loop_
_entity_poly.entity_id
_entity_poly.type
_entity_poly.pdbx_seq_one_letter_code
_entity_poly.pdbx_strand_id
1 'polypeptide(L)'
;MKKLILLVIVFQFLFFTNTFSQTDWKKYEENPTLESSPSGSWDGEGIMGCTVLFDGAIYHMWYSGFDGIYYRIGHATSNDGIEWDKDPQNPVLDVGALGSWEESTVYLPCVLLVESVFHMWYDGAWGWIEKVGHATSSDGSIWTKDPLNPVLDVGTSGSWDDTQVFPMAGSVIFDNNIY
;
A
#
# COMPACT_ATOMS: atom_id res chain seq x y z
N MET A 1 54.70 42.21 -27.93
CA MET A 1 53.87 41.08 -27.46
C MET A 1 53.02 41.55 -26.29
N LYS A 2 51.70 41.73 -26.47
CA LYS A 2 50.75 41.96 -25.37
C LYS A 2 49.92 40.69 -25.22
N LYS A 3 49.96 40.05 -24.05
CA LYS A 3 49.15 38.86 -23.73
C LYS A 3 47.73 39.29 -23.41
N LEU A 4 46.76 38.72 -24.12
CA LEU A 4 45.33 38.87 -23.84
C LEU A 4 44.94 37.79 -22.81
N ILE A 5 44.42 38.19 -21.66
CA ILE A 5 43.87 37.28 -20.64
C ILE A 5 42.36 37.27 -20.84
N LEU A 6 41.80 36.10 -21.17
CA LEU A 6 40.36 35.89 -21.29
C LEU A 6 39.83 35.47 -19.92
N LEU A 7 38.98 36.30 -19.31
CA LEU A 7 38.27 35.99 -18.07
C LEU A 7 36.93 35.35 -18.42
N VAL A 8 36.78 34.06 -18.14
CA VAL A 8 35.49 33.35 -18.27
C VAL A 8 34.76 33.46 -16.95
N ILE A 9 33.64 34.19 -16.93
CA ILE A 9 32.73 34.26 -15.78
C ILE A 9 31.67 33.18 -15.97
N VAL A 10 31.69 32.15 -15.14
CA VAL A 10 30.64 31.13 -15.08
C VAL A 10 29.55 31.64 -14.14
N PHE A 11 28.37 31.93 -14.67
CA PHE A 11 27.18 32.16 -13.86
C PHE A 11 26.61 30.80 -13.44
N GLN A 12 26.81 30.41 -12.18
CA GLN A 12 26.02 29.35 -11.57
C GLN A 12 24.63 29.90 -11.25
N PHE A 13 23.61 29.44 -11.98
CA PHE A 13 22.22 29.62 -11.57
C PHE A 13 21.92 28.60 -10.48
N LEU A 14 21.76 29.09 -9.24
CA LEU A 14 21.14 28.31 -8.17
C LEU A 14 19.63 28.25 -8.46
N PHE A 15 19.14 27.08 -8.86
CA PHE A 15 17.70 26.83 -8.94
C PHE A 15 17.20 26.51 -7.53
N PHE A 16 16.48 27.45 -6.92
CA PHE A 16 15.67 27.16 -5.74
C PHE A 16 14.35 26.55 -6.23
N THR A 17 14.15 25.26 -6.00
CA THR A 17 12.82 24.65 -6.13
C THR A 17 12.03 25.01 -4.88
N ASN A 18 11.04 25.89 -5.01
CA ASN A 18 10.07 26.09 -3.94
C ASN A 18 9.29 24.78 -3.73
N THR A 19 9.36 24.20 -2.54
CA THR A 19 8.45 23.12 -2.14
C THR A 19 7.17 23.78 -1.63
N PHE A 20 6.07 23.65 -2.37
CA PHE A 20 4.76 24.09 -1.90
C PHE A 20 4.23 23.05 -0.91
N SER A 21 3.90 23.47 0.31
CA SER A 21 3.15 22.65 1.24
C SER A 21 1.66 22.86 0.99
N GLN A 22 0.89 21.78 0.91
CA GLN A 22 -0.57 21.86 0.97
C GLN A 22 -0.99 21.95 2.44
N THR A 23 -1.43 23.13 2.88
CA THR A 23 -1.79 23.40 4.28
C THR A 23 -3.29 23.51 4.52
N ASP A 24 -4.10 23.55 3.45
CA ASP A 24 -5.55 23.64 3.53
C ASP A 24 -6.18 22.39 2.90
N TRP A 25 -6.94 21.66 3.71
CA TRP A 25 -7.58 20.41 3.33
C TRP A 25 -9.08 20.54 3.57
N LYS A 26 -9.86 20.46 2.49
CA LYS A 26 -11.33 20.40 2.55
C LYS A 26 -11.78 18.98 2.29
N LYS A 27 -12.68 18.46 3.14
CA LYS A 27 -13.34 17.17 2.89
C LYS A 27 -14.18 17.25 1.62
N TYR A 28 -14.14 16.20 0.80
CA TYR A 28 -15.08 16.03 -0.30
C TYR A 28 -16.52 15.99 0.25
N GLU A 29 -17.42 16.70 -0.42
CA GLU A 29 -18.78 16.95 0.11
C GLU A 29 -19.67 15.71 0.05
N GLU A 30 -19.37 14.76 -0.85
CA GLU A 30 -20.14 13.52 -1.06
C GLU A 30 -19.45 12.30 -0.43
N ASN A 31 -18.62 12.49 0.59
CA ASN A 31 -18.06 11.37 1.34
C ASN A 31 -19.16 10.52 2.03
N PRO A 32 -18.97 9.19 2.16
CA PRO A 32 -17.80 8.41 1.73
C PRO A 32 -17.81 8.08 0.21
N THR A 33 -16.62 7.94 -0.39
CA THR A 33 -16.48 7.55 -1.81
C THR A 33 -16.51 6.04 -2.05
N LEU A 34 -16.30 5.24 -1.01
CA LEU A 34 -16.45 3.79 -1.02
C LEU A 34 -17.16 3.35 0.26
N GLU A 35 -18.15 2.47 0.14
CA GLU A 35 -18.88 1.91 1.29
C GLU A 35 -18.61 0.41 1.44
N SER A 36 -18.80 -0.12 2.65
CA SER A 36 -18.84 -1.57 2.87
C SER A 36 -19.99 -2.21 2.10
N SER A 37 -19.85 -3.48 1.72
CA SER A 37 -20.96 -4.19 1.08
C SER A 37 -22.05 -4.52 2.11
N PRO A 38 -23.22 -5.05 1.71
CA PRO A 38 -24.25 -5.46 2.67
C PRO A 38 -23.73 -6.49 3.70
N SER A 39 -24.26 -6.44 4.92
CA SER A 39 -23.93 -7.39 5.99
C SER A 39 -24.05 -8.85 5.50
N GLY A 40 -23.12 -9.69 5.94
CA GLY A 40 -22.92 -11.06 5.43
C GLY A 40 -22.03 -11.17 4.20
N SER A 41 -21.61 -10.05 3.60
CA SER A 41 -20.54 -10.02 2.59
C SER A 41 -19.16 -10.09 3.24
N TRP A 42 -18.13 -10.39 2.44
CA TRP A 42 -16.75 -10.54 2.90
C TRP A 42 -16.15 -9.26 3.53
N ASP A 43 -16.69 -8.10 3.17
CA ASP A 43 -16.39 -6.76 3.72
C ASP A 43 -17.63 -6.08 4.33
N GLY A 44 -18.63 -6.89 4.71
CA GLY A 44 -19.96 -6.39 5.08
C GLY A 44 -20.04 -5.72 6.45
N GLU A 45 -19.09 -5.98 7.34
CA GLU A 45 -19.06 -5.44 8.70
C GLU A 45 -18.12 -4.22 8.83
N GLY A 46 -17.40 -3.87 7.75
CA GLY A 46 -16.63 -2.65 7.67
C GLY A 46 -15.51 -2.71 6.64
N ILE A 47 -15.06 -1.53 6.24
CA ILE A 47 -13.87 -1.33 5.41
C ILE A 47 -12.94 -0.34 6.10
N MET A 48 -11.63 -0.53 5.95
CA MET A 48 -10.61 0.37 6.49
C MET A 48 -9.31 0.21 5.72
N GLY A 49 -8.37 1.13 5.92
CA GLY A 49 -6.98 1.03 5.46
C GLY A 49 -6.85 0.75 3.97
N CYS A 50 -6.51 1.76 3.18
CA CYS A 50 -6.36 1.61 1.75
C CYS A 50 -5.04 2.16 1.21
N THR A 51 -4.62 1.62 0.07
CA THR A 51 -3.68 2.25 -0.85
C THR A 51 -4.43 2.62 -2.12
N VAL A 52 -4.29 3.87 -2.56
CA VAL A 52 -4.74 4.33 -3.87
C VAL A 52 -3.56 4.63 -4.76
N LEU A 53 -3.55 4.09 -5.98
CA LEU A 53 -2.49 4.26 -6.96
C LEU A 53 -3.09 4.50 -8.35
N PHE A 54 -2.54 5.45 -9.10
CA PHE A 54 -2.86 5.66 -10.51
C PHE A 54 -1.78 5.01 -11.39
N ASP A 55 -2.16 4.08 -12.27
CA ASP A 55 -1.21 3.29 -13.07
C ASP A 55 -0.82 3.97 -14.40
N GLY A 56 -1.38 5.15 -14.67
CA GLY A 56 -1.26 5.86 -15.95
C GLY A 56 -2.52 5.81 -16.82
N ALA A 57 -3.47 4.93 -16.49
CA ALA A 57 -4.74 4.78 -17.18
C ALA A 57 -5.95 4.84 -16.23
N ILE A 58 -5.88 4.17 -15.07
CA ILE A 58 -6.97 4.03 -14.11
C ILE A 58 -6.45 4.13 -12.67
N TYR A 59 -7.31 4.54 -11.74
CA TYR A 59 -7.03 4.45 -10.32
C TYR A 59 -7.35 3.05 -9.82
N HIS A 60 -6.46 2.49 -9.03
CA HIS A 60 -6.65 1.28 -8.25
C HIS A 60 -6.74 1.67 -6.77
N MET A 61 -7.66 1.05 -6.04
CA MET A 61 -7.72 1.06 -4.59
C MET A 61 -7.63 -0.37 -4.09
N TRP A 62 -6.65 -0.66 -3.25
CA TRP A 62 -6.67 -1.87 -2.42
C TRP A 62 -7.08 -1.47 -1.00
N TYR A 63 -8.02 -2.20 -0.41
CA TYR A 63 -8.61 -1.84 0.88
C TYR A 63 -8.85 -3.06 1.75
N SER A 64 -8.86 -2.88 3.07
CA SER A 64 -9.18 -3.96 4.01
C SER A 64 -10.70 -4.06 4.19
N GLY A 65 -11.26 -5.26 4.11
CA GLY A 65 -12.66 -5.54 4.40
C GLY A 65 -12.80 -6.56 5.53
N PHE A 66 -13.82 -6.36 6.37
CA PHE A 66 -14.12 -7.20 7.54
C PHE A 66 -15.49 -7.87 7.40
N ASP A 67 -15.56 -9.17 7.64
CA ASP A 67 -16.83 -9.93 7.64
C ASP A 67 -17.34 -10.26 9.05
N GLY A 68 -16.71 -9.72 10.10
CA GLY A 68 -17.00 -10.09 11.49
C GLY A 68 -16.06 -11.16 12.06
N ILE A 69 -15.26 -11.82 11.20
CA ILE A 69 -14.34 -12.90 11.57
C ILE A 69 -12.93 -12.59 11.07
N TYR A 70 -12.77 -12.34 9.77
CA TYR A 70 -11.50 -12.14 9.10
C TYR A 70 -11.42 -10.74 8.51
N TYR A 71 -10.24 -10.11 8.59
CA TYR A 71 -9.88 -9.06 7.65
C TYR A 71 -9.18 -9.68 6.44
N ARG A 72 -9.58 -9.22 5.25
CA ARG A 72 -9.02 -9.60 3.95
C ARG A 72 -8.86 -8.35 3.09
N ILE A 73 -8.12 -8.45 1.99
CA ILE A 73 -7.88 -7.29 1.11
C ILE A 73 -8.74 -7.42 -0.14
N GLY A 74 -9.49 -6.38 -0.44
CA GLY A 74 -10.20 -6.20 -1.70
C GLY A 74 -9.54 -5.17 -2.60
N HIS A 75 -10.04 -5.11 -3.83
CA HIS A 75 -9.63 -4.21 -4.88
C HIS A 75 -10.85 -3.52 -5.49
N ALA A 76 -10.69 -2.25 -5.88
CA ALA A 76 -11.65 -1.48 -6.65
C ALA A 76 -10.91 -0.59 -7.65
N THR A 77 -11.57 -0.26 -8.75
CA THR A 77 -11.02 0.63 -9.79
C THR A 77 -11.87 1.86 -9.99
N SER A 78 -11.26 2.96 -10.43
CA SER A 78 -11.97 4.21 -10.71
C SER A 78 -11.31 5.00 -11.84
N ASN A 79 -12.10 5.66 -12.68
CA ASN A 79 -11.57 6.55 -13.72
C ASN A 79 -11.24 7.96 -13.18
N ASP A 80 -11.81 8.36 -12.05
CA ASP A 80 -11.72 9.72 -11.51
C ASP A 80 -11.22 9.78 -10.05
N GLY A 81 -11.04 8.64 -9.40
CA GLY A 81 -10.65 8.52 -8.00
C GLY A 81 -11.79 8.78 -7.01
N ILE A 82 -13.03 8.92 -7.48
CA ILE A 82 -14.22 9.25 -6.67
C ILE A 82 -15.28 8.17 -6.80
N GLU A 83 -15.63 7.76 -8.01
CA GLU A 83 -16.58 6.66 -8.25
C GLU A 83 -15.81 5.34 -8.41
N TRP A 84 -16.07 4.38 -7.53
CA TRP A 84 -15.30 3.14 -7.44
C TRP A 84 -16.11 1.89 -7.79
N ASP A 85 -15.60 1.09 -8.72
CA ASP A 85 -16.11 -0.22 -9.09
C ASP A 85 -15.34 -1.30 -8.33
N LYS A 86 -15.99 -1.98 -7.38
CA LYS A 86 -15.39 -3.11 -6.64
C LYS A 86 -15.16 -4.30 -7.56
N ASP A 87 -14.00 -4.95 -7.43
CA ASP A 87 -13.67 -6.17 -8.16
C ASP A 87 -14.67 -7.30 -7.80
N PRO A 88 -15.31 -7.96 -8.80
CA PRO A 88 -16.20 -9.10 -8.53
C PRO A 88 -15.49 -10.34 -7.96
N GLN A 89 -14.16 -10.42 -8.05
CA GLN A 89 -13.35 -11.50 -7.49
C GLN A 89 -12.96 -11.24 -6.02
N ASN A 90 -13.39 -10.12 -5.45
CA ASN A 90 -13.08 -9.79 -4.07
C ASN A 90 -13.53 -10.88 -3.06
N PRO A 91 -12.73 -11.13 -2.00
CA PRO A 91 -11.44 -10.51 -1.71
C PRO A 91 -10.32 -11.00 -2.65
N VAL A 92 -9.41 -10.10 -3.05
CA VAL A 92 -8.27 -10.40 -3.94
C VAL A 92 -7.07 -10.97 -3.21
N LEU A 93 -6.99 -10.80 -1.89
CA LEU A 93 -6.01 -11.47 -1.02
C LEU A 93 -6.70 -11.97 0.24
N ASP A 94 -6.72 -13.30 0.39
CA ASP A 94 -7.37 -14.00 1.50
C ASP A 94 -6.36 -14.39 2.60
N VAL A 95 -6.88 -14.77 3.77
CA VAL A 95 -6.10 -15.34 4.87
C VAL A 95 -5.42 -16.64 4.46
N GLY A 96 -4.33 -16.97 5.16
CA GLY A 96 -3.62 -18.23 4.91
C GLY A 96 -4.38 -19.46 5.39
N ALA A 97 -3.85 -20.64 5.06
CA ALA A 97 -4.41 -21.90 5.53
C ALA A 97 -4.37 -22.01 7.06
N LEU A 98 -5.21 -22.90 7.62
CA LEU A 98 -5.21 -23.21 9.06
C LEU A 98 -3.80 -23.56 9.55
N GLY A 99 -3.35 -22.90 10.62
CA GLY A 99 -2.03 -23.02 11.22
C GLY A 99 -0.94 -22.15 10.58
N SER A 100 -1.28 -21.35 9.56
CA SER A 100 -0.34 -20.39 8.97
C SER A 100 -0.21 -19.13 9.82
N TRP A 101 0.87 -18.38 9.60
CA TRP A 101 1.16 -17.13 10.34
C TRP A 101 0.16 -15.99 10.08
N GLU A 102 -0.67 -16.13 9.05
CA GLU A 102 -1.66 -15.14 8.58
C GLU A 102 -3.07 -15.76 8.49
N GLU A 103 -3.35 -16.79 9.30
CA GLU A 103 -4.65 -17.47 9.32
C GLU A 103 -5.78 -16.56 9.83
N SER A 104 -5.48 -15.59 10.70
CA SER A 104 -6.51 -14.76 11.35
C SER A 104 -6.83 -13.47 10.60
N THR A 105 -5.86 -12.88 9.90
CA THR A 105 -6.03 -11.58 9.24
C THR A 105 -5.01 -11.40 8.13
N VAL A 106 -5.44 -10.71 7.06
CA VAL A 106 -4.63 -10.15 5.97
C VAL A 106 -5.22 -8.78 5.62
N TYR A 107 -4.50 -7.69 5.87
CA TYR A 107 -5.06 -6.33 5.89
C TYR A 107 -3.99 -5.24 5.76
N LEU A 108 -4.44 -3.99 5.70
CA LEU A 108 -3.60 -2.79 5.60
C LEU A 108 -2.62 -2.83 4.41
N PRO A 109 -3.14 -2.95 3.17
CA PRO A 109 -2.28 -3.02 1.99
C PRO A 109 -1.45 -1.74 1.82
N CYS A 110 -0.17 -1.91 1.55
CA CYS A 110 0.72 -0.91 0.97
C CYS A 110 1.17 -1.38 -0.42
N VAL A 111 0.74 -0.70 -1.48
CA VAL A 111 0.98 -1.13 -2.86
C VAL A 111 1.83 -0.13 -3.64
N LEU A 112 2.84 -0.65 -4.34
CA LEU A 112 3.66 0.07 -5.31
C LEU A 112 3.55 -0.56 -6.70
N LEU A 113 3.69 0.24 -7.74
CA LEU A 113 3.83 -0.22 -9.12
C LEU A 113 5.29 -0.01 -9.57
N VAL A 114 6.02 -1.10 -9.78
CA VAL A 114 7.44 -1.09 -10.17
C VAL A 114 7.60 -1.96 -11.40
N GLU A 115 8.19 -1.41 -12.47
CA GLU A 115 8.43 -2.16 -13.72
C GLU A 115 7.19 -2.91 -14.25
N SER A 116 6.01 -2.28 -14.16
CA SER A 116 4.71 -2.85 -14.55
C SER A 116 4.22 -4.03 -13.71
N VAL A 117 4.78 -4.23 -12.51
CA VAL A 117 4.32 -5.21 -11.52
C VAL A 117 3.85 -4.47 -10.27
N PHE A 118 2.68 -4.85 -9.77
CA PHE A 118 2.22 -4.41 -8.46
C PHE A 118 2.89 -5.24 -7.38
N HIS A 119 3.46 -4.57 -6.39
CA HIS A 119 4.02 -5.16 -5.19
C HIS A 119 3.19 -4.69 -4.00
N MET A 120 2.65 -5.63 -3.23
CA MET A 120 1.88 -5.37 -2.03
C MET A 120 2.65 -5.86 -0.82
N TRP A 121 2.88 -4.98 0.13
CA TRP A 121 3.17 -5.34 1.51
C TRP A 121 1.88 -5.27 2.29
N TYR A 122 1.67 -6.24 3.17
CA TYR A 122 0.43 -6.35 3.94
C TYR A 122 0.72 -6.90 5.33
N ASP A 123 -0.13 -6.54 6.27
CA ASP A 123 -0.06 -7.06 7.63
C ASP A 123 -0.81 -8.39 7.68
N GLY A 124 -0.23 -9.39 8.33
CA GLY A 124 -0.85 -10.69 8.56
C GLY A 124 -0.59 -11.19 9.97
N ALA A 125 -1.55 -11.92 10.53
CA ALA A 125 -1.42 -12.41 11.90
C ALA A 125 -2.05 -13.78 12.15
N TRP A 126 -1.51 -14.44 13.16
CA TRP A 126 -2.12 -15.57 13.85
C TRP A 126 -2.22 -15.23 15.34
N GLY A 127 -3.45 -15.05 15.82
CA GLY A 127 -3.68 -14.52 17.16
C GLY A 127 -3.25 -13.06 17.26
N TRP A 128 -2.31 -12.75 18.17
CA TRP A 128 -1.84 -11.38 18.46
C TRP A 128 -0.46 -11.06 17.85
N ILE A 129 0.12 -11.99 17.09
CA ILE A 129 1.46 -11.83 16.52
C ILE A 129 1.31 -11.38 15.07
N GLU A 130 1.53 -10.09 14.86
CA GLU A 130 1.49 -9.46 13.54
C GLU A 130 2.87 -9.40 12.91
N LYS A 131 2.90 -9.64 11.59
CA LYS A 131 4.09 -9.70 10.74
C LYS A 131 3.75 -9.09 9.38
N VAL A 132 4.76 -8.80 8.57
CA VAL A 132 4.54 -8.26 7.22
C VAL A 132 4.77 -9.34 6.16
N GLY A 133 3.79 -9.52 5.30
CA GLY A 133 3.88 -10.34 4.09
C GLY A 133 4.09 -9.48 2.85
N HIS A 134 4.52 -10.14 1.77
CA HIS A 134 4.67 -9.58 0.44
C HIS A 134 3.91 -10.41 -0.59
N ALA A 135 3.34 -9.75 -1.59
CA ALA A 135 2.73 -10.39 -2.75
C ALA A 135 2.94 -9.56 -4.01
N THR A 136 2.89 -10.21 -5.17
CA THR A 136 2.98 -9.55 -6.49
C THR A 136 1.78 -9.84 -7.37
N SER A 137 1.42 -8.90 -8.23
CA SER A 137 0.37 -9.05 -9.25
C SER A 137 0.72 -8.28 -10.51
N SER A 138 0.30 -8.78 -11.67
CA SER A 138 0.39 -8.06 -12.96
C SER A 138 -0.85 -7.22 -13.28
N ASP A 139 -1.98 -7.48 -12.62
CA ASP A 139 -3.27 -6.84 -12.91
C ASP A 139 -3.90 -6.14 -11.69
N GLY A 140 -3.39 -6.39 -10.49
CA GLY A 140 -3.91 -5.85 -9.24
C GLY A 140 -5.02 -6.68 -8.61
N SER A 141 -5.51 -7.72 -9.30
CA SER A 141 -6.64 -8.55 -8.88
C SER A 141 -6.20 -9.96 -8.50
N ILE A 142 -5.24 -10.55 -9.22
CA ILE A 142 -4.73 -11.89 -8.94
C ILE A 142 -3.34 -11.76 -8.34
N TRP A 143 -3.20 -12.17 -7.08
CA TRP A 143 -1.97 -12.02 -6.30
C TRP A 143 -1.26 -13.35 -6.08
N THR A 144 0.08 -13.31 -6.17
CA THR A 144 0.97 -14.40 -5.77
C THR A 144 1.73 -13.96 -4.52
N LYS A 145 1.48 -14.61 -3.37
CA LYS A 145 2.22 -14.38 -2.12
C LYS A 145 3.66 -14.88 -2.25
N ASP A 146 4.62 -14.15 -1.69
CA ASP A 146 6.02 -14.57 -1.66
C ASP A 146 6.17 -15.89 -0.86
N PRO A 147 6.80 -16.94 -1.42
CA PRO A 147 7.05 -18.19 -0.69
C PRO A 147 7.95 -18.03 0.55
N LEU A 148 8.68 -16.91 0.68
CA LEU A 148 9.51 -16.58 1.83
C LEU A 148 8.76 -15.78 2.91
N ASN A 149 7.46 -15.52 2.73
CA ASN A 149 6.66 -14.84 3.74
C ASN A 149 6.72 -15.53 5.11
N PRO A 150 6.71 -14.76 6.22
CA PRO A 150 6.68 -13.29 6.27
C PRO A 150 8.03 -12.65 5.90
N VAL A 151 8.00 -11.52 5.19
CA VAL A 151 9.21 -10.75 4.81
C VAL A 151 9.73 -9.88 5.95
N LEU A 152 8.90 -9.57 6.95
CA LEU A 152 9.32 -8.97 8.22
C LEU A 152 8.66 -9.73 9.37
N ASP A 153 9.50 -10.38 10.18
CA ASP A 153 9.09 -11.14 11.36
C ASP A 153 9.32 -10.32 12.65
N VAL A 154 8.71 -10.75 13.76
CA VAL A 154 8.99 -10.19 15.09
C VAL A 154 10.44 -10.40 15.47
N GLY A 155 10.96 -9.46 16.25
CA GLY A 155 12.33 -9.52 16.72
C GLY A 155 12.56 -10.63 17.75
N THR A 156 13.83 -10.90 18.04
CA THR A 156 14.22 -11.90 19.05
C THR A 156 13.79 -11.47 20.45
N SER A 157 13.38 -12.43 21.29
CA SER A 157 12.94 -12.17 22.67
C SER A 157 13.79 -11.11 23.42
N GLY A 158 13.12 -10.09 23.91
CA GLY A 158 13.70 -8.92 24.56
C GLY A 158 14.01 -7.74 23.62
N SER A 159 13.78 -7.87 22.31
CA SER A 159 13.85 -6.74 21.38
C SER A 159 12.59 -5.87 21.47
N TRP A 160 12.68 -4.64 20.94
CA TRP A 160 11.60 -3.65 21.01
C TRP A 160 10.35 -4.06 20.20
N ASP A 161 10.51 -5.01 19.29
CA ASP A 161 9.55 -5.56 18.32
C ASP A 161 9.35 -7.08 18.51
N ASP A 162 9.65 -7.63 19.69
CA ASP A 162 9.61 -9.08 19.97
C ASP A 162 8.19 -9.67 20.11
N THR A 163 7.19 -8.81 20.21
CA THR A 163 5.80 -9.18 20.46
C THR A 163 4.91 -9.01 19.22
N GLN A 164 5.15 -7.97 18.42
CA GLN A 164 4.41 -7.68 17.19
C GLN A 164 5.20 -6.70 16.30
N VAL A 165 5.07 -6.85 14.99
CA VAL A 165 5.44 -5.82 14.01
C VAL A 165 4.14 -5.29 13.40
N PHE A 166 3.64 -4.20 13.98
CA PHE A 166 2.40 -3.56 13.55
C PHE A 166 2.67 -2.16 12.97
N PRO A 167 2.93 -2.05 11.66
CA PRO A 167 3.21 -0.75 11.08
C PRO A 167 1.98 0.16 10.95
N MET A 168 0.76 -0.30 11.31
CA MET A 168 -0.50 0.47 11.30
C MET A 168 -0.61 1.35 10.04
N ALA A 169 -0.72 0.71 8.87
CA ALA A 169 -0.53 1.34 7.56
C ALA A 169 0.92 1.79 7.32
N GLY A 170 1.83 0.81 7.35
CA GLY A 170 3.20 1.00 6.90
C GLY A 170 3.23 1.56 5.48
N SER A 171 4.27 2.35 5.20
CA SER A 171 4.55 2.81 3.84
C SER A 171 5.88 2.22 3.38
N VAL A 172 5.88 1.70 2.16
CA VAL A 172 7.10 1.30 1.46
C VAL A 172 7.39 2.35 0.40
N ILE A 173 8.66 2.73 0.27
CA ILE A 173 9.14 3.67 -0.73
C ILE A 173 10.22 2.94 -1.52
N PHE A 174 10.09 2.92 -2.85
CA PHE A 174 11.11 2.36 -3.73
C PHE A 174 12.07 3.46 -4.20
N ASP A 175 13.37 3.28 -3.97
CA ASP A 175 14.43 4.15 -4.51
C ASP A 175 15.44 3.32 -5.32
N ASN A 176 15.05 2.98 -6.56
CA ASN A 176 15.84 2.49 -7.70
C ASN A 176 16.87 1.36 -7.50
N ASN A 177 17.02 0.80 -6.29
CA ASN A 177 17.96 -0.29 -5.99
C ASN A 177 17.54 -1.17 -4.80
N ILE A 178 16.59 -0.76 -3.95
CA ILE A 178 16.08 -1.54 -2.80
C ILE A 178 14.62 -1.16 -2.55
N TYR A 179 13.76 -2.16 -2.28
CA TYR A 179 12.51 -2.04 -1.53
C TYR A 179 12.64 -2.85 -0.24
#